data_AF-A0A2D8HF64-F1
#
_entry.id   AF-A0A2D8HF64-F1
#
_cell.length_a   1.000
_cell.length_b   1.000
_cell.length_c   1.000
_cell.angle_alpha   90.00
_cell.angle_beta   90.00
_cell.angle_gamma   90.00
#
_symmetry.space_group_name_H-M   'P 1'
#
loop_
_entity.id
_entity.type
_entity.pdbx_description
1 polymer ?
#
loop_
_entity_poly.entity_id
_entity_poly.type
_entity_poly.pdbx_seq_one_letter_code
_entity_poly.pdbx_strand_id
1 'polypeptide(L)'
;MRLFHSLISGGLCLSFAMPAAAEGLALARCGSEIGQILSSLEIPEARIRDINVLNIYGASGNGGRIDHVEGWVSFNDCRGNLVISVTTACYLKDIYTTYECRVPGIKSY
;
A
#
# COMPACT_ATOMS: atom_id res chain seq x y z
N MET A 1 6.85 5.63 62.82
CA MET A 1 7.46 4.60 61.96
C MET A 1 6.37 3.61 61.56
N ARG A 2 6.24 3.33 60.24
CA ARG A 2 5.33 2.36 59.59
C ARG A 2 3.85 2.81 59.53
N LEU A 3 3.09 2.73 58.43
CA LEU A 3 3.22 2.27 57.04
C LEU A 3 2.08 3.00 56.26
N PHE A 4 2.31 3.60 55.09
CA PHE A 4 1.95 3.08 53.75
C PHE A 4 0.48 2.64 53.59
N HIS A 5 -0.28 2.89 52.52
CA HIS A 5 -0.14 3.62 51.26
C HIS A 5 -1.54 3.56 50.57
N SER A 6 -1.81 4.53 49.70
CA SER A 6 -2.86 4.65 48.68
C SER A 6 -3.77 3.44 48.40
N LEU A 7 -5.09 3.71 48.46
CA LEU A 7 -6.11 2.97 47.74
C LEU A 7 -5.84 3.01 46.23
N ILE A 8 -5.76 1.82 45.65
CA ILE A 8 -5.41 1.51 44.27
C ILE A 8 -6.52 1.99 43.33
N SER A 9 -6.19 3.00 42.55
CA SER A 9 -6.85 3.32 41.28
C SER A 9 -6.36 2.29 40.25
N GLY A 10 -7.26 1.45 39.74
CA GLY A 10 -6.94 0.39 38.78
C GLY A 10 -7.88 0.45 37.59
N GLY A 11 -7.69 1.46 36.73
CA GLY A 11 -8.36 1.57 35.44
C GLY A 11 -7.95 0.40 34.53
N LEU A 12 -8.95 -0.39 34.14
CA LEU A 12 -8.82 -1.49 33.19
C LEU A 12 -8.56 -0.93 31.79
N CYS A 13 -7.29 -0.72 31.42
CA CYS A 13 -6.91 -0.44 30.04
C CYS A 13 -7.10 -1.72 29.19
N LEU A 14 -8.28 -1.84 28.57
CA LEU A 14 -8.45 -2.72 27.40
C LEU A 14 -7.50 -2.23 26.29
N SER A 15 -6.39 -2.95 26.12
CA SER A 15 -5.50 -2.73 24.99
C SER A 15 -6.11 -3.40 23.75
N PHE A 16 -6.70 -2.59 22.87
CA PHE A 16 -7.04 -3.02 21.50
C PHE A 16 -5.74 -3.28 20.74
N ALA A 17 -5.40 -4.55 20.52
CA ALA A 17 -4.35 -4.92 19.58
C ALA A 17 -4.88 -4.74 18.15
N MET A 18 -4.40 -3.71 17.46
CA MET A 18 -4.67 -3.51 16.03
C MET A 18 -3.83 -4.48 15.17
N PRO A 19 -4.41 -5.15 14.17
CA PRO A 19 -3.64 -5.94 13.20
C PRO A 19 -3.06 -5.01 12.12
N ALA A 20 -1.73 -4.78 12.15
CA ALA A 20 -1.00 -3.93 11.18
C ALA A 20 -0.04 -4.72 10.24
N ALA A 21 -0.21 -6.04 10.11
CA ALA A 21 0.83 -6.90 9.54
C ALA A 21 0.73 -7.18 8.02
N ALA A 22 -0.36 -6.81 7.34
CA ALA A 22 -0.58 -7.22 5.95
C ALA A 22 0.12 -6.31 4.92
N GLU A 23 0.22 -5.02 5.19
CA GLU A 23 0.71 -4.01 4.23
C GLU A 23 2.23 -4.08 4.04
N GLY A 24 2.97 -4.42 5.10
CA GLY A 24 4.43 -4.49 5.06
C GLY A 24 5.00 -5.60 4.16
N LEU A 25 4.29 -6.73 4.00
CA LEU A 25 4.79 -7.88 3.22
C LEU A 25 4.77 -7.65 1.71
N ALA A 26 3.80 -6.87 1.21
CA ALA A 26 3.72 -6.51 -0.20
C ALA A 26 4.78 -5.46 -0.56
N LEU A 27 4.91 -4.42 0.29
CA LEU A 27 5.94 -3.39 0.15
C LEU A 27 7.36 -4.00 0.15
N ALA A 28 7.63 -4.96 1.04
CA ALA A 28 8.92 -5.65 1.12
C ALA A 28 9.27 -6.48 -0.12
N ARG A 29 8.30 -6.85 -0.96
CA ARG A 29 8.55 -7.72 -2.13
C ARG A 29 9.00 -6.95 -3.37
N CYS A 30 8.17 -6.01 -3.85
CA CYS A 30 8.41 -5.31 -5.11
C CYS A 30 8.38 -3.77 -4.98
N GLY A 31 8.40 -3.24 -3.74
CA GLY A 31 8.34 -1.80 -3.52
C GLY A 31 9.48 -1.03 -4.19
N SER A 32 10.69 -1.62 -4.23
CA SER A 32 11.86 -1.03 -4.90
C SER A 32 11.64 -0.88 -6.40
N GLU A 33 11.20 -1.94 -7.08
CA GLU A 33 10.97 -1.95 -8.53
C GLU A 33 9.81 -1.03 -8.92
N ILE A 34 8.73 -1.03 -8.13
CA ILE A 34 7.61 -0.10 -8.32
C ILE A 34 8.08 1.35 -8.17
N GLY A 35 8.92 1.64 -7.18
CA GLY A 35 9.52 2.97 -7.00
C GLY A 35 10.37 3.39 -8.19
N GLN A 36 11.22 2.51 -8.71
CA GLN A 36 12.04 2.78 -9.90
C GLN A 36 11.20 3.04 -11.14
N ILE A 37 10.16 2.24 -11.37
CA ILE A 37 9.23 2.44 -12.48
C ILE A 37 8.55 3.81 -12.32
N LEU A 38 8.04 4.14 -11.12
CA LEU A 38 7.39 5.42 -10.86
C LEU A 38 8.33 6.62 -11.12
N SER A 39 9.58 6.55 -10.67
CA SER A 39 10.59 7.59 -10.92
C SER A 39 10.89 7.76 -12.42
N SER A 40 10.79 6.70 -13.22
CA SER A 40 11.01 6.78 -14.68
C SER A 40 9.90 7.50 -15.44
N LEU A 41 8.74 7.73 -14.83
CA LEU A 41 7.59 8.41 -15.44
C LEU A 41 7.65 9.94 -15.33
N GLU A 42 8.70 10.47 -14.69
CA GLU A 42 8.93 11.91 -14.52
C GLU A 42 7.75 12.64 -13.86
N ILE A 43 6.99 11.94 -13.01
CA ILE A 43 5.87 12.51 -12.27
C ILE A 43 6.42 13.29 -11.07
N PRO A 44 6.05 14.58 -10.89
CA PRO A 44 6.52 15.36 -9.74
C PRO A 44 6.07 14.73 -8.41
N GLU A 45 7.00 14.54 -7.48
CA GLU A 45 6.69 13.96 -6.15
C GLU A 45 5.62 14.77 -5.40
N ALA A 46 5.62 16.11 -5.55
CA ALA A 46 4.62 16.98 -4.95
C ALA A 46 3.18 16.71 -5.42
N ARG A 47 3.02 16.05 -6.58
CA ARG A 47 1.71 15.62 -7.09
C ARG A 47 1.21 14.37 -6.37
N ILE A 48 2.11 13.53 -5.87
CA ILE A 48 1.79 12.27 -5.21
C ILE A 48 1.24 12.56 -3.82
N ARG A 49 0.11 11.95 -3.52
CA ARG A 49 -0.52 12.01 -2.20
C ARG A 49 -0.15 10.81 -1.36
N ASP A 50 -0.20 9.62 -1.95
CA ASP A 50 0.02 8.36 -1.25
C ASP A 50 0.40 7.24 -2.21
N ILE A 51 1.15 6.25 -1.72
CA ILE A 51 1.57 5.06 -2.48
C ILE A 51 1.29 3.82 -1.63
N ASN A 52 0.42 2.94 -2.13
CA ASN A 52 0.13 1.66 -1.50
C ASN A 52 0.61 0.51 -2.38
N VAL A 53 1.30 -0.46 -1.77
CA VAL A 53 1.75 -1.67 -2.47
C VAL A 53 0.96 -2.86 -1.96
N LEU A 54 0.30 -3.59 -2.86
CA LEU A 54 -0.65 -4.65 -2.53
C LEU A 54 -0.31 -5.95 -3.25
N ASN A 55 -0.44 -7.07 -2.54
CA ASN A 55 -0.43 -8.39 -3.16
C ASN A 55 -1.82 -8.68 -3.75
N ILE A 56 -1.88 -8.99 -5.05
CA ILE A 56 -3.11 -9.39 -5.71
C ILE A 56 -3.17 -10.91 -5.76
N TYR A 57 -4.25 -11.47 -5.22
CA TYR A 57 -4.46 -12.91 -5.12
C TYR A 57 -5.37 -13.38 -6.25
N GLY A 58 -5.06 -14.54 -6.83
CA GLY A 58 -5.89 -15.12 -7.88
C GLY A 58 -7.28 -15.52 -7.38
N ALA A 59 -8.27 -15.49 -8.28
CA ALA A 59 -9.67 -15.82 -7.97
C ALA A 59 -9.93 -17.31 -7.66
N SER A 60 -8.93 -18.20 -7.76
CA SER A 60 -9.11 -19.59 -7.34
C SER A 60 -9.17 -19.63 -5.82
N GLY A 61 -10.34 -20.02 -5.30
CA GLY A 61 -10.83 -19.79 -3.93
C GLY A 61 -10.04 -20.36 -2.74
N ASN A 62 -8.74 -20.64 -2.87
CA ASN A 62 -7.88 -21.08 -1.78
C ASN A 62 -6.97 -19.97 -1.22
N GLY A 63 -7.11 -18.71 -1.66
CA GLY A 63 -6.53 -17.52 -1.01
C GLY A 63 -5.00 -17.47 -0.86
N GLY A 64 -4.27 -18.48 -1.33
CA GLY A 64 -2.86 -18.67 -0.98
C GLY A 64 -1.86 -18.25 -2.06
N ARG A 65 -2.28 -18.14 -3.32
CA ARG A 65 -1.37 -17.80 -4.43
C ARG A 65 -1.52 -16.35 -4.82
N ILE A 66 -0.43 -15.61 -4.62
CA ILE A 66 -0.27 -14.26 -5.14
C ILE A 66 -0.10 -14.38 -6.66
N ASP A 67 -1.00 -13.75 -7.40
CA ASP A 67 -0.97 -13.69 -8.85
C ASP A 67 0.05 -12.63 -9.31
N HIS A 68 -0.03 -11.43 -8.75
CA HIS A 68 0.86 -10.31 -9.05
C HIS A 68 0.86 -9.30 -7.90
N VAL A 69 1.69 -8.25 -8.00
CA VAL A 69 1.77 -7.15 -7.01
C VAL A 69 1.43 -5.85 -7.72
N GLU A 70 0.73 -4.95 -7.05
CA GLU A 70 0.38 -3.64 -7.60
C GLU A 70 0.83 -2.51 -6.69
N GLY A 71 1.40 -1.48 -7.31
CA GLY A 71 1.61 -0.17 -6.70
C GLY A 71 0.49 0.78 -7.10
N TRP A 72 -0.30 1.21 -6.14
CA TRP A 72 -1.41 2.15 -6.28
C TRP A 72 -0.96 3.53 -5.83
N VAL A 73 -0.73 4.41 -6.79
CA VAL A 73 -0.29 5.79 -6.56
C VAL A 73 -1.48 6.72 -6.69
N SER A 74 -1.83 7.38 -5.59
CA SER A 74 -2.89 8.39 -5.58
C SER A 74 -2.28 9.80 -5.67
N PHE A 75 -2.98 10.72 -6.33
CA PHE A 75 -2.51 12.07 -6.54
C PHE A 75 -3.39 13.11 -5.84
N ASN A 76 -2.83 14.30 -5.61
CA ASN A 76 -3.54 15.42 -4.99
C ASN A 76 -4.53 16.09 -5.95
N ASP A 77 -4.36 15.93 -7.26
CA ASP A 77 -5.04 16.69 -8.31
C ASP A 77 -6.04 15.88 -9.15
N CYS A 78 -6.24 14.60 -8.86
CA CYS A 78 -7.17 13.74 -9.57
C CYS A 78 -7.91 12.76 -8.66
N ARG A 79 -9.03 12.20 -9.15
CA ARG A 79 -9.71 11.06 -8.52
C ARG A 79 -9.38 9.77 -9.27
N GLY A 80 -8.96 8.76 -8.52
CA GLY A 80 -8.42 7.51 -9.03
C GLY A 80 -6.95 7.34 -8.69
N ASN A 81 -6.28 6.42 -9.38
CA ASN A 81 -4.90 6.06 -9.13
C ASN A 81 -4.16 5.79 -10.44
N LEU A 82 -2.84 6.01 -10.43
CA LEU A 82 -1.92 5.31 -11.33
C LEU A 82 -1.61 3.95 -10.69
N VAL A 83 -1.84 2.89 -11.45
CA VAL A 83 -1.58 1.51 -11.04
C VAL A 83 -0.39 0.99 -11.82
N ILE A 84 0.63 0.54 -11.09
CA ILE A 84 1.82 -0.12 -11.63
C ILE A 84 1.70 -1.60 -11.23
N SER A 85 1.36 -2.46 -12.19
CA SER A 85 1.19 -3.89 -11.99
C SER A 85 2.47 -4.62 -12.35
N VAL A 86 3.02 -5.42 -11.43
CA VAL A 86 4.24 -6.19 -11.61
C VAL A 86 4.02 -7.65 -11.27
N THR A 87 4.73 -8.56 -11.94
CA THR A 87 4.72 -9.99 -11.62
C THR A 87 5.24 -10.24 -10.20
N THR A 88 5.09 -11.46 -9.68
CA THR A 88 5.69 -11.84 -8.37
C THR A 88 7.22 -11.83 -8.36
N ALA A 89 7.86 -11.79 -9.53
CA ALA A 89 9.29 -11.57 -9.72
C ALA A 89 9.62 -10.09 -10.00
N CYS A 90 8.68 -9.18 -9.76
CA CYS A 90 8.81 -7.73 -9.87
C CYS A 90 9.10 -7.17 -11.27
N TYR A 91 8.85 -7.96 -12.33
CA TYR A 91 8.83 -7.46 -13.71
C TYR A 91 7.54 -6.71 -14.03
N LEU A 92 7.64 -5.57 -14.72
CA LEU A 92 6.49 -4.79 -15.19
C LEU A 92 5.55 -5.67 -16.05
N LYS A 93 4.29 -5.71 -15.66
CA LYS A 93 3.21 -6.39 -16.37
C LYS A 93 2.32 -5.39 -17.09
N ASP A 94 1.90 -4.34 -16.39
CA ASP A 94 1.05 -3.29 -16.95
C ASP A 94 1.19 -1.98 -16.17
N ILE A 95 0.83 -0.87 -16.82
CA ILE A 95 0.74 0.44 -16.20
C ILE A 95 -0.47 1.19 -16.75
N TYR A 96 -1.34 1.63 -15.86
CA TYR A 96 -2.59 2.27 -16.25
C TYR A 96 -3.12 3.23 -15.19
N THR A 97 -4.04 4.09 -15.61
CA THR A 97 -4.77 5.00 -14.72
C THR A 97 -6.22 4.56 -14.59
N THR A 98 -6.81 4.86 -13.44
CA THR A 98 -8.21 4.53 -13.13
C THR A 98 -9.06 5.80 -12.98
N TYR A 99 -10.35 5.67 -13.21
CA TYR A 99 -11.36 6.73 -13.00
C TYR A 99 -11.09 8.01 -13.81
N GLU A 100 -10.99 9.16 -13.12
CA GLU A 100 -10.76 10.48 -13.70
C GLU A 100 -9.27 10.81 -13.78
N CYS A 101 -8.41 9.96 -13.23
CA CYS A 101 -6.99 10.25 -13.19
C CYS A 101 -6.35 10.08 -14.56
N ARG A 102 -5.53 11.06 -14.96
CA ARG A 102 -4.80 11.04 -16.22
C ARG A 102 -3.33 11.34 -15.97
N VAL A 103 -2.49 10.50 -16.57
CA VAL A 103 -1.04 10.66 -16.63
C VAL A 103 -0.68 10.61 -18.13
N PRO A 104 0.03 11.62 -18.67
CA PRO A 104 0.42 11.63 -20.08
C PRO A 104 1.15 10.34 -20.46
N GLY A 105 0.81 9.77 -21.62
CA GLY A 105 1.43 8.54 -22.13
C GLY A 105 0.95 7.24 -21.46
N ILE A 106 0.11 7.31 -20.43
CA ILE A 106 -0.42 6.13 -19.73
C ILE A 106 -1.89 5.91 -20.11
N LYS A 107 -2.23 4.64 -20.39
CA LYS A 107 -3.61 4.25 -20.71
C LYS A 107 -4.53 4.51 -19.50
N SER A 108 -5.80 4.79 -19.78
CA SER A 108 -6.83 4.97 -18.75
C SER A 108 -7.95 3.98 -18.97
N TYR A 109 -8.43 3.39 -17.86
CA TYR A 109 -9.58 2.49 -17.82
C TYR A 109 -10.64 3.00 -16.84
#